data_AF-A0A7K4C0I3-F1
#
_entry.id   AF-A0A7K4C0I3-F1
#
_cell.length_a   1.000
_cell.length_b   1.000
_cell.length_c   1.000
_cell.angle_alpha   90.00
_cell.angle_beta   90.00
_cell.angle_gamma   90.00
#
_symmetry.space_group_name_H-M   'P 1'
#
loop_
_entity.id
_entity.type
_entity.pdbx_description
1 polymer ?
#
loop_
_entity_poly.entity_id
_entity_poly.type
_entity_poly.pdbx_seq_one_letter_code
_entity_poly.pdbx_strand_id
1 'polypeptide(L)'
;MILSKQLKTLEEALFLEELFMGFFHYDKKGYPRWNDSDKLVHKTVKHAGPGEVVHHKDGNKGNFRKSNLQVMGRSEHSKLHAKMKKWF
;
A
#
# COMPACT_ATOMS: atom_id res chain seq x y z
N MET A 1 -6.10 37.06 -14.11
CA MET A 1 -5.41 36.23 -13.10
C MET A 1 -6.48 35.38 -12.42
N ILE A 2 -6.20 34.10 -12.19
CA ILE A 2 -7.05 33.07 -11.57
C ILE A 2 -8.11 32.46 -12.52
N LEU A 3 -7.76 31.32 -13.12
CA LEU A 3 -8.59 30.13 -13.37
C LEU A 3 -7.81 29.10 -14.23
N SER A 4 -6.58 28.74 -13.84
CA SER A 4 -5.73 27.82 -14.64
C SER A 4 -5.23 26.59 -13.87
N LYS A 5 -5.85 26.22 -12.73
CA LYS A 5 -5.31 25.16 -11.87
C LYS A 5 -6.28 24.05 -11.45
N GLN A 6 -7.51 24.03 -11.96
CA GLN A 6 -8.47 22.97 -11.64
C GLN A 6 -9.21 22.57 -12.90
N LEU A 7 -8.65 21.58 -13.61
CA LEU A 7 -9.26 20.69 -14.62
C LEU A 7 -8.12 20.06 -15.44
N LYS A 8 -7.22 19.32 -14.76
CA LYS A 8 -6.40 18.29 -15.41
C LYS A 8 -7.13 16.98 -15.18
N THR A 9 -7.49 16.38 -16.29
CA THR A 9 -8.70 15.61 -16.54
C THR A 9 -8.59 14.19 -16.02
N LEU A 10 -9.75 13.59 -15.74
CA LEU A 10 -9.91 12.19 -15.31
C LEU A 10 -9.21 11.19 -16.24
N GLU A 11 -8.92 11.59 -17.49
CA GLU A 11 -8.20 10.79 -18.49
C GLU A 11 -6.70 10.61 -18.16
N GLU A 12 -6.02 11.62 -17.59
CA GLU A 12 -4.63 11.45 -17.10
C GLU A 12 -4.60 10.54 -15.87
N ALA A 13 -5.65 10.58 -15.03
CA ALA A 13 -5.80 9.70 -13.87
C ALA A 13 -6.12 8.26 -14.29
N LEU A 14 -6.99 8.05 -15.29
CA LEU A 14 -7.29 6.73 -15.86
C LEU A 14 -6.06 6.13 -16.56
N PHE A 15 -5.30 6.93 -17.31
CA PHE A 15 -4.07 6.47 -17.94
C PHE A 15 -2.99 6.10 -16.90
N LEU A 16 -2.89 6.84 -15.79
CA LEU A 16 -2.00 6.50 -14.67
C LEU A 16 -2.50 5.28 -13.88
N GLU A 17 -3.80 5.06 -13.74
CA GLU A 17 -4.35 3.84 -13.13
C GLU A 17 -4.01 2.61 -13.99
N GLU A 18 -4.17 2.67 -15.31
CA GLU A 18 -3.78 1.58 -16.20
C GLU A 18 -2.26 1.34 -16.24
N LEU A 19 -1.45 2.41 -16.27
CA LEU A 19 0.01 2.27 -16.22
C LEU A 19 0.49 1.72 -14.86
N PHE A 20 -0.10 2.15 -13.74
CA PHE A 20 0.31 1.73 -12.39
C PHE A 20 -0.16 0.31 -12.06
N MET A 21 -1.30 -0.13 -12.61
CA MET A 21 -1.83 -1.50 -12.45
C MET A 21 -1.07 -2.55 -13.29
N GLY A 22 -0.27 -2.15 -14.28
CA GLY A 22 0.57 -3.06 -15.07
C GLY A 22 1.82 -3.59 -14.34
N PHE A 23 2.21 -3.00 -13.20
CA PHE A 23 3.48 -3.34 -12.54
C PHE A 23 3.36 -4.37 -11.41
N PHE A 24 2.15 -4.62 -10.90
CA PHE A 24 1.95 -5.56 -9.81
C PHE A 24 0.62 -6.33 -9.94
N HIS A 25 0.53 -7.47 -9.27
CA HIS A 25 -0.67 -8.28 -9.16
C HIS A 25 -1.04 -8.49 -7.69
N TYR A 26 -2.29 -8.89 -7.43
CA TYR A 26 -2.75 -9.23 -6.08
C TYR A 26 -2.58 -10.73 -5.82
N ASP A 27 -1.97 -11.09 -4.69
CA ASP A 27 -1.90 -12.49 -4.27
C ASP A 27 -3.25 -12.99 -3.72
N LYS A 28 -3.34 -14.30 -3.42
CA LYS A 28 -4.55 -14.93 -2.84
C LYS A 28 -5.00 -14.31 -1.50
N LYS A 29 -4.12 -13.56 -0.83
CA LYS A 29 -4.40 -12.84 0.42
C LYS A 29 -4.72 -11.36 0.16
N GLY A 30 -4.81 -10.93 -1.09
CA GLY A 30 -5.09 -9.55 -1.47
C GLY A 30 -3.92 -8.59 -1.25
N TYR A 31 -2.68 -9.07 -1.18
CA TYR A 31 -1.51 -8.20 -1.14
C TYR A 31 -0.94 -7.94 -2.55
N PRO A 32 -0.71 -6.68 -2.89
CA PRO A 32 0.02 -6.30 -4.10
C PRO A 32 1.49 -6.76 -4.11
N ARG A 33 1.90 -7.37 -5.22
CA ARG A 33 3.23 -7.92 -5.46
C ARG A 33 3.76 -7.51 -6.83
N TRP A 34 5.02 -7.07 -6.87
CA TRP A 34 5.66 -6.71 -8.14
C TRP A 34 5.67 -7.89 -9.11
N ASN A 35 5.31 -7.65 -10.37
CA ASN A 35 5.22 -8.69 -11.39
C ASN A 35 6.59 -9.33 -11.72
N ASP A 36 7.68 -8.59 -11.52
CA ASP A 36 9.05 -9.01 -11.86
C ASP A 36 9.72 -9.88 -10.78
N SER A 37 9.31 -9.74 -9.52
CA SER A 37 10.05 -10.25 -8.37
C SER A 37 9.17 -10.89 -7.30
N ASP A 38 7.85 -10.81 -7.44
CA ASP A 38 6.84 -11.28 -6.48
C ASP A 38 6.99 -10.65 -5.07
N LYS A 39 7.83 -9.61 -4.93
CA LYS A 39 8.05 -8.91 -3.67
C LYS A 39 6.83 -8.06 -3.33
N LEU A 40 6.48 -8.04 -2.05
CA LEU A 40 5.40 -7.20 -1.53
C LEU A 40 5.70 -5.71 -1.79
N VAL A 41 4.81 -5.04 -2.50
CA VAL A 41 4.96 -3.62 -2.88
C VAL A 41 5.16 -2.73 -1.66
N HIS A 42 4.36 -2.91 -0.60
CA HIS A 42 4.46 -2.07 0.59
C HIS A 42 5.81 -2.21 1.33
N LYS A 43 6.53 -3.35 1.18
CA LYS A 43 7.86 -3.54 1.76
C LYS A 43 8.97 -2.87 0.96
N THR A 44 8.76 -2.59 -0.32
CA THR A 44 9.70 -1.80 -1.12
C THR A 44 9.50 -0.30 -0.89
N VAL A 45 8.29 0.12 -0.50
CA VAL A 45 8.00 1.51 -0.15
C VAL A 45 8.48 1.88 1.25
N LYS A 46 8.38 0.96 2.21
CA LYS A 46 8.83 1.16 3.58
C LYS A 46 9.64 -0.04 4.09
N HIS A 47 10.86 0.22 4.53
CA HIS A 47 11.75 -0.80 5.08
C HIS A 47 11.40 -1.08 6.55
N ALA A 48 11.52 -2.35 6.95
CA ALA A 48 11.34 -2.82 8.32
C ALA A 48 12.58 -3.61 8.73
N GLY A 49 13.09 -3.37 9.94
CA GLY A 49 14.25 -4.06 10.48
C GLY A 49 13.95 -5.48 10.99
N PRO A 50 14.97 -6.16 11.53
CA PRO A 50 14.80 -7.48 12.14
C PRO A 50 13.73 -7.45 13.25
N GLY A 51 12.73 -8.32 13.15
CA GLY A 51 11.64 -8.40 14.15
C GLY A 51 10.49 -7.41 13.94
N GLU A 52 10.58 -6.55 12.92
CA GLU A 52 9.55 -5.56 12.58
C GLU A 52 8.73 -5.98 11.36
N VAL A 53 7.56 -5.36 11.20
CA VAL A 53 6.67 -5.53 10.05
C VAL A 53 6.08 -4.19 9.62
N VAL A 54 5.76 -4.08 8.33
CA VAL A 54 5.02 -2.96 7.76
C VAL A 54 3.53 -3.22 7.88
N HIS A 55 2.81 -2.29 8.50
CA HIS A 55 1.39 -2.29 8.74
C HIS A 55 0.69 -1.17 7.95
N HIS A 56 -0.49 -1.45 7.39
CA HIS A 56 -1.36 -0.44 6.77
C HIS A 56 -2.33 0.08 7.82
N LYS A 57 -2.21 1.35 8.21
CA LYS A 57 -3.03 1.95 9.28
C LYS A 57 -4.52 1.96 8.96
N ASP A 58 -4.88 2.18 7.69
CA ASP A 58 -6.26 2.17 7.20
C ASP A 58 -6.80 0.77 6.87
N GLY A 59 -5.96 -0.27 6.92
CA GLY A 59 -6.31 -1.63 6.52
C GLY A 59 -6.46 -1.82 5.00
N ASN A 60 -6.25 -0.79 4.18
CA ASN A 60 -6.28 -0.89 2.74
C ASN A 60 -4.91 -1.31 2.20
N LYS A 61 -4.82 -2.56 1.72
CA LYS A 61 -3.58 -3.18 1.20
C LYS A 61 -3.04 -2.53 -0.08
N GLY A 62 -3.85 -1.70 -0.77
CA GLY A 62 -3.44 -0.93 -1.96
C GLY A 62 -3.00 0.50 -1.67
N ASN A 63 -3.14 0.99 -0.42
CA ASN A 63 -2.73 2.36 -0.07
C ASN A 63 -1.27 2.40 0.41
N PHE A 64 -0.36 2.59 -0.54
CA PHE A 64 1.08 2.64 -0.26
C PHE A 64 1.62 4.01 0.14
N ARG A 65 0.77 5.00 0.47
CA ARG A 65 1.27 6.30 0.95
C ARG A 65 2.18 6.05 2.16
N LYS A 66 3.39 6.61 2.17
CA LYS A 66 4.36 6.44 3.28
C LYS A 66 3.77 6.82 4.64
N SER A 67 2.83 7.77 4.66
CA SER A 67 2.07 8.19 5.83
C SER A 67 1.03 7.16 6.30
N ASN A 68 0.52 6.28 5.42
CA ASN A 68 -0.39 5.20 5.75
C ASN A 68 0.36 3.95 6.27
N LEU A 69 1.61 3.77 5.86
CA LEU A 69 2.44 2.66 6.29
C LEU A 69 3.10 2.94 7.65
N GLN A 70 3.02 1.99 8.58
CA GLN A 70 3.67 2.04 9.89
C GLN A 70 4.59 0.84 10.06
N VAL A 71 5.79 1.06 10.59
CA VAL A 71 6.67 -0.04 11.00
C VAL A 71 6.43 -0.27 12.48
N MET A 72 6.24 -1.52 12.87
CA MET A 72 6.00 -1.91 14.26
C MET A 72 6.51 -3.33 14.53
N GLY A 73 6.72 -3.67 15.79
CA GLY A 73 7.17 -5.01 16.16
C GLY A 73 6.13 -6.08 15.82
N ARG A 74 6.56 -7.29 15.45
CA ARG A 74 5.65 -8.41 15.13
C ARG A 74 4.62 -8.70 16.24
N SER A 75 5.07 -8.66 17.50
CA SER A 75 4.20 -8.89 18.65
C SER A 75 3.16 -7.79 18.82
N GLU A 76 3.54 -6.54 18.56
CA GLU A 76 2.64 -5.39 18.61
C GLU A 76 1.61 -5.45 17.48
N HIS A 77 2.05 -5.79 16.26
CA HIS A 77 1.19 -6.02 15.12
C HIS A 77 0.13 -7.10 15.40
N SER A 78 0.53 -8.23 16.01
CA SER A 78 -0.39 -9.30 16.38
C SER A 78 -1.43 -8.85 17.42
N LYS A 79 -0.99 -8.11 18.46
CA LYS A 79 -1.88 -7.55 19.48
C LYS A 79 -2.87 -6.55 18.89
N LEU A 80 -2.43 -5.71 17.95
CA LEU A 80 -3.28 -4.74 17.26
C LEU A 80 -4.40 -5.46 16.50
N HIS A 81 -4.08 -6.52 15.74
CA HIS A 81 -5.09 -7.31 15.01
C HIS A 81 -6.06 -8.04 15.92
N ALA A 82 -5.55 -8.60 17.03
CA ALA A 82 -6.41 -9.22 18.04
C ALA A 82 -7.44 -8.22 18.59
N LYS A 83 -7.04 -6.97 18.85
CA LYS A 83 -7.94 -5.90 19.30
C LYS A 83 -8.95 -5.48 18.23
N MET A 84 -8.54 -5.45 16.97
CA MET A 84 -9.39 -5.01 15.84
C MET A 84 -10.35 -6.09 15.33
N LYS A 85 -10.31 -7.33 15.84
CA LYS A 85 -11.03 -8.51 15.33
C LYS A 85 -10.85 -8.74 13.81
N LYS A 86 -9.81 -8.18 13.20
CA LYS A 86 -9.49 -8.33 11.78
C LYS A 86 -8.24 -9.17 11.63
N TRP A 87 -8.34 -10.20 10.79
CA TRP A 87 -7.22 -11.04 10.37
C TRP A 87 -6.97 -10.73 8.89
N PHE A 88 -5.72 -10.40 8.52
CA PHE A 88 -5.33 -10.01 7.16
C PHE A 88 -4.33 -10.96 6.53
#